data_AF-A0A7D5BH51-F1
#
_entry.id   AF-A0A7D5BH51-F1
#
_cell.length_a   1.000
_cell.length_b   1.000
_cell.length_c   1.000
_cell.angle_alpha   90.00
_cell.angle_beta   90.00
_cell.angle_gamma   90.00
#
_symmetry.space_group_name_H-M   'P 1'
#
loop_
_entity.id
_entity.type
_entity.pdbx_description
1 polymer ?
#
loop_
_entity_poly.entity_id
_entity_poly.type
_entity_poly.pdbx_seq_one_letter_code
_entity_poly.pdbx_strand_id
1 'polypeptide(L)'
;MNVRHLSIACVATLALATSACDPETPEECAEPLYAGKATDEAWHAMVDVKSRPIDSSRAVNLLSPTSGEVYPADATPPTWEWTSPLRASLVRPQQGALALEASPRPSRSFTAWLGDLFVPTAHAHLPPFTGDIYWVEVSTPGSKCPVVQVLTSELSWQLDANTWAELGKNAGKDLTVQVMSAYLVQNRVTEGPYRLDTPRAFRRSAQ
;
A
#
# COMPACT_ATOMS: atom_id res chain seq x y z
N MET A 1 -5.67 54.81 -65.07
CA MET A 1 -5.31 53.37 -65.16
C MET A 1 -5.77 52.69 -63.87
N ASN A 2 -6.34 51.49 -63.99
CA ASN A 2 -6.91 50.63 -62.92
C ASN A 2 -5.94 50.47 -61.71
N VAL A 3 -6.33 50.11 -60.48
CA VAL A 3 -7.30 49.09 -60.01
C VAL A 3 -7.78 49.47 -58.59
N ARG A 4 -9.02 49.07 -58.25
CA ARG A 4 -9.57 48.96 -56.88
C ARG A 4 -8.69 48.06 -56.00
N HIS A 5 -8.73 48.19 -54.68
CA HIS A 5 -9.21 47.12 -53.78
C HIS A 5 -9.09 47.50 -52.29
N LEU A 6 -10.09 47.04 -51.54
CA LEU A 6 -10.26 47.16 -50.10
C LEU A 6 -9.17 46.40 -49.32
N SER A 7 -8.85 46.88 -48.13
CA SER A 7 -8.13 46.12 -47.08
C SER A 7 -8.91 46.34 -45.78
N ILE A 8 -9.91 45.51 -45.50
CA ILE A 8 -9.85 44.26 -44.70
C ILE A 8 -9.23 44.52 -43.33
N ALA A 9 -10.12 44.68 -42.35
CA ALA A 9 -9.81 44.58 -40.93
C ALA A 9 -9.51 43.12 -40.57
N CYS A 10 -8.39 42.88 -39.90
CA CYS A 10 -8.12 41.61 -39.21
C CYS A 10 -8.15 41.86 -37.70
N VAL A 11 -9.28 41.50 -37.10
CA VAL A 11 -9.42 41.27 -35.67
C VAL A 11 -8.72 39.95 -35.37
N ALA A 12 -7.57 40.01 -34.70
CA ALA A 12 -6.91 38.82 -34.15
C ALA A 12 -7.46 38.57 -32.74
N THR A 13 -8.58 37.85 -32.65
CA THR A 13 -9.00 37.21 -31.40
C THR A 13 -8.04 36.07 -31.10
N LEU A 14 -7.13 36.29 -30.16
CA LEU A 14 -6.26 35.28 -29.60
C LEU A 14 -7.11 34.32 -28.75
N ALA A 15 -7.62 33.27 -29.38
CA ALA A 15 -8.25 32.15 -28.69
C ALA A 15 -7.13 31.34 -28.01
N LEU A 16 -6.86 31.67 -26.75
CA LEU A 16 -6.12 30.79 -25.84
C LEU A 16 -7.03 29.59 -25.54
N ALA A 17 -7.02 28.62 -26.45
CA ALA A 17 -7.39 27.26 -26.11
C ALA A 17 -6.31 26.73 -25.17
N THR A 18 -6.50 26.93 -23.86
CA THR A 18 -5.82 26.12 -22.86
C THR A 18 -6.40 24.71 -23.00
N SER A 19 -5.82 23.92 -23.91
CA SER A 19 -5.88 22.48 -23.79
C SER A 19 -5.25 22.17 -22.45
N ALA A 20 -6.08 21.97 -21.43
CA ALA A 20 -5.69 21.30 -20.23
C ALA A 20 -5.24 19.90 -20.65
N CYS A 21 -3.95 19.77 -20.94
CA CYS A 21 -3.26 18.50 -20.82
C CYS A 21 -3.33 18.18 -19.34
N ASP A 22 -4.37 17.45 -18.93
CA ASP A 22 -4.31 16.70 -17.69
C ASP A 22 -3.14 15.73 -17.87
N PRO A 23 -2.01 15.87 -17.16
CA PRO A 23 -1.09 14.76 -17.09
C PRO A 23 -1.89 13.63 -16.47
N GLU A 24 -2.03 12.51 -17.19
CA GLU A 24 -2.58 11.28 -16.62
C GLU A 24 -1.93 11.06 -15.26
N THR A 25 -2.66 11.34 -14.18
CA THR A 25 -2.22 11.01 -12.84
C THR A 25 -1.97 9.51 -12.86
N PRO A 26 -0.76 9.04 -12.48
CA PRO A 26 -0.51 7.62 -12.40
C PRO A 26 -1.66 6.98 -11.64
N GLU A 27 -2.23 5.92 -12.20
CA GLU A 27 -3.35 5.19 -11.59
C GLU A 27 -2.86 4.62 -10.26
N GLU A 28 -3.04 5.40 -9.19
CA GLU A 28 -2.53 5.10 -7.86
C GLU A 28 -3.43 4.04 -7.25
N CYS A 29 -2.84 2.89 -6.91
CA CYS A 29 -3.59 1.84 -6.24
C CYS A 29 -4.03 2.32 -4.86
N ALA A 30 -5.19 1.84 -4.42
CA ALA A 30 -5.71 2.17 -3.09
C ALA A 30 -4.70 1.83 -1.98
N GLU A 31 -4.90 2.42 -0.81
CA GLU A 31 -4.22 2.05 0.43
C GLU A 31 -4.67 0.65 0.90
N PRO A 32 -3.80 -0.15 1.55
CA PRO A 32 -4.20 -1.43 2.11
C PRO A 32 -5.03 -1.27 3.39
N LEU A 33 -5.75 -2.33 3.73
CA LEU A 33 -6.26 -2.47 5.10
C LEU A 33 -5.08 -2.63 6.05
N TYR A 34 -5.17 -2.05 7.25
CA TYR A 34 -4.17 -2.23 8.30
C TYR A 34 -4.65 -3.24 9.34
N ALA A 35 -3.79 -4.20 9.67
CA ALA A 35 -4.01 -5.17 10.74
C ALA A 35 -2.79 -5.30 11.65
N GLY A 36 -3.00 -5.86 12.85
CA GLY A 36 -1.97 -5.93 13.89
C GLY A 36 -1.45 -4.55 14.26
N LYS A 37 -0.14 -4.33 14.10
CA LYS A 37 0.57 -3.07 14.41
C LYS A 37 1.03 -2.31 13.17
N ALA A 38 0.53 -2.65 11.98
CA ALA A 38 0.88 -1.97 10.75
C ALA A 38 0.40 -0.51 10.73
N THR A 39 1.15 0.37 10.08
CA THR A 39 0.81 1.80 9.89
C THR A 39 1.01 2.21 8.44
N ASP A 40 0.47 3.37 8.07
CA ASP A 40 0.66 4.01 6.78
C ASP A 40 2.12 4.38 6.50
N GLU A 41 2.88 4.81 7.50
CA GLU A 41 4.32 5.03 7.29
C GLU A 41 5.07 3.71 7.02
N ALA A 42 4.65 2.60 7.64
CA ALA A 42 5.20 1.28 7.31
C ALA A 42 4.79 0.83 5.89
N TRP A 43 3.57 1.18 5.45
CA TRP A 43 3.13 0.93 4.08
C TRP A 43 3.96 1.70 3.07
N HIS A 44 4.17 3.00 3.27
CA HIS A 44 5.02 3.81 2.41
C HIS A 44 6.44 3.26 2.33
N ALA A 45 7.01 2.80 3.44
CA ALA A 45 8.31 2.13 3.44
C ALA A 45 8.33 0.84 2.59
N MET A 46 7.21 0.11 2.54
CA MET A 46 7.06 -1.07 1.68
C MET A 46 6.85 -0.70 0.21
N VAL A 47 6.12 0.38 -0.07
CA VAL A 47 5.94 0.95 -1.43
C VAL A 47 7.30 1.34 -2.02
N ASP A 48 8.14 2.04 -1.24
CA ASP A 48 9.48 2.48 -1.65
C ASP A 48 10.38 1.34 -2.14
N VAL A 49 10.16 0.13 -1.63
CA VAL A 49 10.96 -1.05 -1.98
C VAL A 49 10.26 -2.03 -2.92
N LYS A 50 8.97 -1.84 -3.23
CA LYS A 50 8.15 -2.77 -4.02
C LYS A 50 8.74 -3.06 -5.40
N SER A 51 9.39 -2.08 -6.01
CA SER A 51 9.99 -2.19 -7.35
C SER A 51 11.35 -2.88 -7.38
N ARG A 52 11.94 -3.23 -6.23
CA ARG A 52 13.20 -3.99 -6.18
C ARG A 52 13.04 -5.34 -6.89
N PRO A 53 14.12 -5.99 -7.35
CA PRO A 53 14.05 -7.34 -7.89
C PRO A 53 13.38 -8.33 -6.93
N ILE A 54 12.76 -9.38 -7.47
CA ILE A 54 12.19 -10.46 -6.66
C ILE A 54 13.33 -11.22 -5.97
N ASP A 55 13.19 -11.40 -4.66
CA ASP A 55 14.04 -12.26 -3.84
C ASP A 55 13.14 -13.19 -3.03
N SER A 56 13.21 -14.49 -3.31
CA SER A 56 12.41 -15.51 -2.65
C SER A 56 13.16 -16.28 -1.58
N SER A 57 14.45 -15.98 -1.36
CA SER A 57 15.33 -16.73 -0.44
C SER A 57 14.79 -16.79 0.99
N ARG A 58 13.98 -15.80 1.37
CA ARG A 58 13.32 -15.68 2.68
C ARG A 58 11.84 -15.26 2.54
N ALA A 59 11.21 -15.64 1.43
CA ALA A 59 9.77 -15.46 1.28
C ALA A 59 8.99 -16.24 2.34
N VAL A 60 7.77 -15.80 2.63
CA VAL A 60 6.86 -16.54 3.51
C VAL A 60 6.51 -17.90 2.90
N ASN A 61 6.09 -18.85 3.72
CA ASN A 61 5.41 -20.04 3.25
C ASN A 61 3.91 -19.90 3.51
N LEU A 62 3.13 -19.68 2.45
CA LEU A 62 1.66 -19.67 2.53
C LEU A 62 1.15 -21.06 2.94
N LEU A 63 0.40 -21.13 4.04
CA LEU A 63 -0.33 -22.31 4.48
C LEU A 63 -1.76 -22.32 3.90
N SER A 64 -2.39 -21.15 3.91
CA SER A 64 -3.73 -20.89 3.36
C SER A 64 -3.71 -19.56 2.61
N PRO A 65 -4.30 -19.46 1.40
CA PRO A 65 -4.91 -20.56 0.64
C PRO A 65 -3.87 -21.60 0.21
N THR A 66 -4.31 -22.84 -0.01
CA THR A 66 -3.45 -23.85 -0.65
C THR A 66 -3.33 -23.58 -2.15
N SER A 67 -2.37 -24.21 -2.83
CA SER A 67 -2.18 -23.99 -4.26
C SER A 67 -3.35 -24.56 -5.07
N GLY A 68 -4.08 -23.70 -5.78
CA GLY A 68 -5.25 -24.09 -6.55
C GLY A 68 -6.51 -24.29 -5.69
N GLU A 69 -6.50 -23.80 -4.44
CA GLU A 69 -7.67 -23.83 -3.54
C GLU A 69 -8.91 -23.23 -4.24
N VAL A 70 -10.05 -23.90 -4.10
CA VAL A 70 -11.34 -23.42 -4.63
C VAL A 70 -12.34 -23.27 -3.50
N TYR A 71 -12.67 -22.04 -3.16
CA TYR A 71 -13.71 -21.73 -2.19
C TYR A 71 -15.10 -21.81 -2.84
N PRO A 72 -16.07 -22.52 -2.24
CA PRO A 72 -17.47 -22.47 -2.67
C PRO A 72 -18.04 -21.04 -2.71
N ALA A 73 -19.06 -20.83 -3.55
CA ALA A 73 -19.66 -19.50 -3.73
C ALA A 73 -20.30 -18.96 -2.45
N ASP A 74 -20.82 -19.85 -1.61
CA ASP A 74 -21.48 -19.61 -0.33
C ASP A 74 -20.56 -19.80 0.89
N ALA A 75 -19.26 -20.03 0.66
CA ALA A 75 -18.31 -20.21 1.75
C ALA A 75 -18.25 -18.97 2.66
N THR A 76 -18.11 -19.21 3.96
CA THR A 76 -17.82 -18.17 4.94
C THR A 76 -16.43 -17.58 4.70
N PRO A 77 -16.19 -16.28 5.02
CA PRO A 77 -14.87 -15.67 4.89
C PRO A 77 -13.77 -16.50 5.61
N PRO A 78 -12.73 -16.97 4.90
CA PRO A 78 -11.69 -17.80 5.49
C PRO A 78 -10.65 -16.98 6.27
N THR A 79 -9.87 -17.67 7.09
CA THR A 79 -8.58 -17.17 7.57
C THR A 79 -7.47 -17.67 6.66
N TRP A 80 -6.63 -16.74 6.21
CA TRP A 80 -5.39 -17.06 5.53
C TRP A 80 -4.22 -17.01 6.49
N GLU A 81 -3.25 -17.88 6.27
CA GLU A 81 -2.15 -18.11 7.21
C GLU A 81 -0.86 -18.39 6.46
N TRP A 82 0.26 -17.97 7.04
CA TRP A 82 1.60 -18.23 6.51
C TRP A 82 2.62 -18.37 7.64
N THR A 83 3.78 -18.93 7.30
CA THR A 83 4.95 -18.90 8.19
C THR A 83 6.02 -17.99 7.61
N SER A 84 6.87 -17.44 8.48
CA SER A 84 7.92 -16.50 8.09
C SER A 84 9.30 -17.01 8.48
N PRO A 85 10.28 -16.99 7.57
CA PRO A 85 11.69 -17.22 7.90
C PRO A 85 12.37 -15.95 8.43
N LEU A 86 11.65 -14.83 8.57
CA LEU A 86 12.14 -13.66 9.27
C LEU A 86 12.26 -13.98 10.76
N ARG A 87 13.48 -13.93 11.28
CA ARG A 87 13.81 -14.32 12.67
C ARG A 87 13.82 -13.14 13.63
N ALA A 88 13.42 -11.95 13.19
CA ALA A 88 13.59 -10.74 14.00
C ALA A 88 12.71 -10.77 15.25
N SER A 89 11.55 -11.44 15.19
CA SER A 89 10.70 -11.69 16.35
C SER A 89 11.31 -12.62 17.42
N LEU A 90 12.37 -13.39 17.11
CA LEU A 90 12.91 -14.42 18.00
C LEU A 90 14.34 -14.19 18.51
N VAL A 91 15.19 -13.42 17.81
CA VAL A 91 16.66 -13.44 18.09
C VAL A 91 17.36 -12.09 18.07
N ARG A 92 16.73 -10.97 17.68
CA ARG A 92 17.47 -9.71 17.62
C ARG A 92 17.52 -9.07 19.02
N PRO A 93 18.70 -8.83 19.62
CA PRO A 93 18.77 -7.99 20.80
C PRO A 93 18.09 -6.67 20.45
N GLN A 94 17.20 -6.19 21.31
CA GLN A 94 16.74 -4.81 21.26
C GLN A 94 18.02 -3.95 21.28
N GLN A 95 18.52 -3.56 20.12
CA GLN A 95 19.63 -2.64 20.02
C GLN A 95 19.10 -1.32 20.54
N GLY A 96 19.36 -1.08 21.83
CA GLY A 96 19.08 0.16 22.52
C GLY A 96 17.65 0.65 22.29
N ALA A 97 16.70 0.09 23.03
CA ALA A 97 15.59 0.92 23.50
C ALA A 97 16.18 1.99 24.45
N LEU A 98 16.93 2.94 23.90
CA LEU A 98 16.70 4.31 24.32
C LEU A 98 15.29 4.58 23.80
N ALA A 99 14.31 4.23 24.64
CA ALA A 99 13.14 5.07 24.76
C ALA A 99 13.71 6.47 25.00
N LEU A 100 13.97 7.20 23.92
CA LEU A 100 13.83 8.64 23.97
C LEU A 100 12.35 8.80 24.30
N GLU A 101 12.05 8.83 25.60
CA GLU A 101 10.89 9.56 26.07
C GLU A 101 10.88 10.84 25.25
N ALA A 102 9.80 11.05 24.51
CA ALA A 102 9.58 12.29 23.81
C ALA A 102 9.59 13.38 24.90
N SER A 103 10.75 13.97 25.15
CA SER A 103 10.88 15.06 26.09
C SER A 103 10.05 16.19 25.48
N PRO A 104 9.03 16.70 26.19
CA PRO A 104 8.30 17.86 25.72
C PRO A 104 9.33 18.95 25.47
N ARG A 105 9.37 19.48 24.23
CA ARG A 105 10.19 20.63 23.92
C ARG A 105 9.80 21.72 24.93
N PRO A 106 10.74 22.29 25.72
CA PRO A 106 10.36 23.33 26.66
C PRO A 106 9.84 24.54 25.88
N SER A 107 8.53 24.69 25.81
CA SER A 107 7.88 25.88 25.28
C SER A 107 8.05 27.00 26.30
N ARG A 108 9.10 27.78 26.12
CA ARG A 108 9.27 29.04 26.85
C ARG A 108 9.44 30.17 25.86
N SER A 109 8.32 30.56 25.26
CA SER A 109 8.16 31.89 24.67
C SER A 109 6.69 32.29 24.70
N PHE A 110 6.41 33.49 25.20
CA PHE A 110 5.08 34.11 25.22
C PHE A 110 4.50 34.28 23.79
N THR A 111 5.34 34.18 22.75
CA THR A 111 4.92 34.22 21.34
C THR A 111 4.47 32.87 20.77
N ALA A 112 4.65 31.75 21.48
CA ALA A 112 4.27 30.43 21.00
C ALA A 112 2.74 30.27 20.87
N TRP A 113 1.97 30.94 21.72
CA TRP A 113 0.51 30.90 21.72
C TRP A 113 -0.12 31.45 20.42
N LEU A 114 0.53 32.41 19.75
CA LEU A 114 0.07 32.91 18.45
C LEU A 114 0.40 31.96 17.29
N GLY A 115 1.40 31.08 17.45
CA GLY A 115 1.75 30.07 16.44
C GLY A 115 0.73 28.94 16.35
N ASP A 116 0.14 28.54 17.49
CA ASP A 116 -0.86 27.46 17.55
C ASP A 116 -2.20 27.82 16.88
N LEU A 117 -2.44 29.11 16.57
CA LEU A 117 -3.65 29.53 15.85
C LEU A 117 -3.52 29.43 14.32
N PHE A 118 -2.29 29.29 13.80
CA PHE A 118 -1.99 29.34 12.36
C PHE A 118 -1.24 28.10 11.84
N VAL A 119 -0.77 27.22 12.73
CA VAL A 119 -0.22 25.94 12.32
C VAL A 119 -1.33 24.90 12.44
N PRO A 120 -1.84 24.38 11.30
CA PRO A 120 -2.73 23.23 11.34
C PRO A 120 -1.99 22.13 12.09
N THR A 121 -2.63 21.60 13.12
CA THR A 121 -2.14 20.45 13.89
C THR A 121 -1.57 19.41 12.93
N ALA A 122 -0.24 19.27 12.95
CA ALA A 122 0.46 18.25 12.19
C ALA A 122 -0.18 16.91 12.52
N HIS A 123 -0.50 16.12 11.49
CA HIS A 123 -1.08 14.80 11.63
C HIS A 123 -0.24 14.03 12.65
N ALA A 124 -0.88 13.54 13.71
CA ALA A 124 -0.20 12.80 14.75
C ALA A 124 0.26 11.47 14.14
N HIS A 125 1.44 11.48 13.50
CA HIS A 125 2.09 10.29 12.98
C HIS A 125 2.22 9.27 14.10
N LEU A 126 1.87 8.03 13.81
CA LEU A 126 2.00 6.95 14.78
C LEU A 126 3.49 6.76 15.12
N PRO A 127 3.82 6.23 16.31
CA PRO A 127 5.20 5.89 16.63
C PRO A 127 5.79 4.97 15.55
N PRO A 128 7.07 5.14 15.19
CA PRO A 128 7.63 4.43 14.06
C PRO A 128 7.69 2.92 14.32
N PHE A 129 7.23 2.13 13.34
CA PHE A 129 7.14 0.69 13.44
C PHE A 129 8.53 0.03 13.37
N THR A 130 8.75 -0.94 14.25
CA THR A 130 9.93 -1.83 14.22
C THR A 130 9.44 -3.26 14.40
N GLY A 131 9.74 -4.13 13.44
CA GLY A 131 9.17 -5.47 13.43
C GLY A 131 9.15 -6.10 12.04
N ASP A 132 8.73 -7.37 12.01
CA ASP A 132 8.39 -8.06 10.77
C ASP A 132 7.06 -7.51 10.24
N ILE A 133 6.98 -7.26 8.93
CA ILE A 133 5.78 -6.76 8.26
C ILE A 133 5.48 -7.61 7.02
N TYR A 134 4.20 -7.78 6.72
CA TYR A 134 3.69 -8.56 5.61
C TYR A 134 2.65 -7.75 4.84
N TRP A 135 2.90 -7.53 3.55
CA TRP A 135 1.93 -6.94 2.64
C TRP A 135 1.36 -8.05 1.76
N VAL A 136 0.09 -8.37 1.98
CA VAL A 136 -0.66 -9.39 1.24
C VAL A 136 -1.48 -8.68 0.17
N GLU A 137 -1.30 -9.08 -1.09
CA GLU A 137 -1.98 -8.51 -2.24
C GLU A 137 -2.73 -9.61 -3.00
N VAL A 138 -4.02 -9.41 -3.25
CA VAL A 138 -4.81 -10.29 -4.11
C VAL A 138 -5.09 -9.58 -5.41
N SER A 139 -4.76 -10.21 -6.53
CA SER A 139 -4.91 -9.64 -7.87
C SER A 139 -5.66 -10.59 -8.81
N THR A 140 -6.15 -10.03 -9.91
CA THR A 140 -6.61 -10.82 -11.07
C THR A 140 -5.55 -10.74 -12.18
N PRO A 141 -5.47 -11.72 -13.09
CA PRO A 141 -4.56 -11.66 -14.22
C PRO A 141 -4.68 -10.34 -14.99
N GLY A 142 -3.56 -9.63 -15.13
CA GLY A 142 -3.50 -8.37 -15.88
C GLY A 142 -3.98 -7.12 -15.12
N SER A 143 -4.41 -7.22 -13.85
CA SER A 143 -4.76 -6.04 -13.08
C SER A 143 -3.50 -5.27 -12.66
N LYS A 144 -3.51 -3.94 -12.82
CA LYS A 144 -2.44 -3.07 -12.31
C LYS A 144 -2.47 -2.94 -10.80
N CYS A 145 -3.67 -2.94 -10.22
CA CYS A 145 -3.89 -2.82 -8.79
C CYS A 145 -4.46 -4.09 -8.19
N PRO A 146 -4.18 -4.37 -6.91
CA PRO A 146 -4.81 -5.46 -6.19
C PRO A 146 -6.32 -5.19 -6.05
N VAL A 147 -7.11 -6.26 -6.10
CA VAL A 147 -8.55 -6.26 -5.80
C VAL A 147 -8.77 -5.96 -4.32
N VAL A 148 -7.96 -6.59 -3.47
CA VAL A 148 -7.91 -6.35 -2.02
C VAL A 148 -6.47 -6.55 -1.55
N GLN A 149 -6.13 -5.89 -0.46
CA GLN A 149 -4.81 -5.99 0.14
C GLN A 149 -4.86 -5.62 1.62
N VAL A 150 -3.94 -6.22 2.38
CA VAL A 150 -3.73 -5.91 3.80
C VAL A 150 -2.24 -5.77 4.08
N LEU A 151 -1.88 -4.78 4.89
CA LEU A 151 -0.58 -4.69 5.54
C LEU A 151 -0.76 -5.11 7.00
N THR A 152 0.03 -6.07 7.43
CA THR A 152 -0.09 -6.65 8.78
C THR A 152 1.26 -7.01 9.36
N SER A 153 1.36 -6.95 10.69
CA SER A 153 2.47 -7.52 11.46
C SER A 153 2.20 -8.97 11.89
N GLU A 154 1.03 -9.51 11.58
CA GLU A 154 0.58 -10.85 11.97
C GLU A 154 0.89 -11.87 10.87
N LEU A 155 0.86 -13.16 11.23
CA LEU A 155 1.08 -14.29 10.31
C LEU A 155 -0.22 -14.88 9.77
N SER A 156 -1.33 -14.19 10.02
CA SER A 156 -2.66 -14.57 9.56
C SER A 156 -3.47 -13.34 9.19
N TRP A 157 -4.48 -13.56 8.37
CA TRP A 157 -5.48 -12.57 8.00
C TRP A 157 -6.85 -13.24 7.97
N GLN A 158 -7.71 -12.89 8.91
CA GLN A 158 -9.14 -13.19 8.83
C GLN A 158 -9.77 -12.23 7.83
N LEU A 159 -10.25 -12.75 6.70
CA LEU A 159 -11.00 -11.93 5.75
C LEU A 159 -12.31 -11.52 6.39
N ASP A 160 -12.61 -10.22 6.41
CA ASP A 160 -13.91 -9.74 6.84
C ASP A 160 -14.97 -9.91 5.74
N ALA A 161 -16.24 -9.67 6.10
CA ALA A 161 -17.35 -9.83 5.17
C ALA A 161 -17.23 -8.92 3.94
N ASN A 162 -16.67 -7.71 4.09
CA ASN A 162 -16.56 -6.73 3.01
C ASN A 162 -15.47 -7.14 2.01
N THR A 163 -14.29 -7.50 2.51
CA THR A 163 -13.18 -8.04 1.73
C THR A 163 -13.61 -9.29 0.99
N TRP A 164 -14.31 -10.20 1.66
CA TRP A 164 -14.80 -11.43 1.05
C TRP A 164 -15.84 -11.17 -0.05
N ALA A 165 -16.74 -10.20 0.16
CA ALA A 165 -17.69 -9.76 -0.85
C ALA A 165 -16.98 -9.14 -2.07
N GLU A 166 -15.93 -8.34 -1.85
CA GLU A 166 -15.13 -7.73 -2.92
C GLU A 166 -14.43 -8.79 -3.78
N LEU A 167 -13.81 -9.79 -3.14
CA LEU A 167 -13.28 -10.96 -3.85
C LEU A 167 -14.36 -11.71 -4.63
N GLY A 168 -15.58 -11.79 -4.07
CA GLY A 168 -16.74 -12.39 -4.72
C GLY A 168 -17.16 -11.76 -6.03
N LYS A 169 -16.88 -10.47 -6.25
CA LYS A 169 -17.12 -9.80 -7.55
C LYS A 169 -16.26 -10.37 -8.67
N ASN A 170 -15.23 -11.14 -8.33
CA ASN A 170 -14.35 -11.85 -9.25
C ASN A 170 -14.55 -13.37 -9.20
N ALA A 171 -15.69 -13.85 -8.68
CA ALA A 171 -16.03 -15.27 -8.68
C ALA A 171 -15.97 -15.87 -10.10
N GLY A 172 -15.51 -17.12 -10.19
CA GLY A 172 -15.26 -17.83 -11.45
C GLY A 172 -13.94 -17.48 -12.13
N LYS A 173 -13.24 -16.40 -11.73
CA LYS A 173 -11.91 -16.03 -12.24
C LYS A 173 -10.80 -16.59 -11.37
N ASP A 174 -9.62 -16.80 -11.96
CA ASP A 174 -8.42 -17.07 -11.18
C ASP A 174 -7.95 -15.81 -10.48
N LEU A 175 -7.74 -15.93 -9.17
CA LEU A 175 -7.15 -14.92 -8.32
C LEU A 175 -5.76 -15.39 -7.91
N THR A 176 -4.86 -14.45 -7.66
CA THR A 176 -3.54 -14.76 -7.14
C THR A 176 -3.27 -13.96 -5.88
N VAL A 177 -2.77 -14.63 -4.85
CA VAL A 177 -2.24 -13.98 -3.64
C VAL A 177 -0.71 -13.93 -3.70
N GLN A 178 -0.16 -12.75 -3.48
CA GLN A 178 1.27 -12.52 -3.29
C GLN A 178 1.48 -11.95 -1.88
N VAL A 179 2.56 -12.37 -1.23
CA VAL A 179 2.94 -11.84 0.09
C VAL A 179 4.35 -11.31 0.00
N MET A 180 4.48 -10.01 0.21
CA MET A 180 5.77 -9.34 0.37
C MET A 180 6.10 -9.20 1.85
N SER A 181 7.25 -9.70 2.29
CA SER A 181 7.71 -9.60 3.67
C SER A 181 8.96 -8.74 3.79
N ALA A 182 9.09 -8.03 4.89
CA ALA A 182 10.27 -7.25 5.22
C ALA A 182 10.45 -7.13 6.73
N TYR A 183 11.65 -6.73 7.16
CA TYR A 183 11.89 -6.29 8.53
C TYR A 183 12.18 -4.80 8.55
N LEU A 184 11.40 -4.07 9.35
CA LEU A 184 11.51 -2.62 9.51
C LEU A 184 12.20 -2.27 10.83
N VAL A 185 13.03 -1.24 10.79
CA VAL A 185 13.53 -0.53 11.97
C VAL A 185 13.15 0.93 11.82
N GLN A 186 12.29 1.40 12.71
CA GLN A 186 11.77 2.78 12.69
C GLN A 186 11.24 3.20 11.30
N ASN A 187 10.31 2.43 10.74
CA ASN A 187 9.76 2.61 9.38
C ASN A 187 10.79 2.57 8.23
N ARG A 188 11.98 1.99 8.45
CA ARG A 188 12.96 1.78 7.39
C ARG A 188 13.13 0.29 7.13
N VAL A 189 12.97 -0.13 5.88
CA VAL A 189 13.24 -1.51 5.45
C VAL A 189 14.73 -1.79 5.61
N THR A 190 15.08 -2.72 6.52
CA THR A 190 16.46 -3.15 6.76
C THR A 190 16.74 -4.57 6.28
N GLU A 191 15.70 -5.39 6.10
CA GLU A 191 15.77 -6.68 5.41
C GLU A 191 14.60 -6.83 4.44
N GLY A 192 14.86 -7.45 3.29
CA GLY A 192 13.87 -7.62 2.22
C GLY A 192 13.84 -6.45 1.23
N PRO A 193 12.79 -6.36 0.40
CA PRO A 193 11.58 -7.17 0.44
C PRO A 193 11.79 -8.57 -0.10
N TYR A 194 11.18 -9.57 0.54
CA TYR A 194 11.11 -10.94 0.03
C TYR A 194 9.70 -11.24 -0.48
N ARG A 195 9.59 -11.98 -1.58
CA ARG A 195 8.31 -12.32 -2.23
C ARG A 195 8.31 -13.75 -2.71
N LEU A 196 7.14 -14.35 -2.81
CA LEU A 196 6.99 -15.66 -3.44
C LEU A 196 7.47 -15.56 -4.90
N ASP A 197 8.25 -16.54 -5.35
CA ASP A 197 8.67 -16.63 -6.76
C ASP A 197 7.48 -16.63 -7.71
N THR A 198 6.43 -17.34 -7.31
CA THR A 198 5.17 -17.41 -8.04
C THR A 198 4.03 -17.07 -7.07
N PRO A 199 3.23 -16.04 -7.35
CA PRO A 199 1.99 -15.78 -6.62
C PRO A 199 1.11 -17.03 -6.58
N ARG A 200 0.46 -17.27 -5.44
CA ARG A 200 -0.36 -18.48 -5.26
C ARG A 200 -1.73 -18.27 -5.87
N ALA A 201 -2.08 -19.13 -6.82
CA ALA A 201 -3.40 -19.14 -7.43
C ALA A 201 -4.44 -19.78 -6.50
N PHE A 202 -5.64 -19.19 -6.48
CA PHE A 202 -6.84 -19.73 -5.86
C PHE A 202 -8.08 -19.21 -6.62
N ARG A 203 -9.25 -19.77 -6.34
CA ARG A 203 -10.51 -19.35 -6.98
C ARG A 203 -11.64 -19.34 -5.95
N ARG A 204 -12.64 -18.50 -6.21
CA ARG A 204 -13.98 -18.65 -5.62
C ARG A 204 -14.95 -19.08 -6.72
N SER A 205 -15.75 -20.11 -6.48
CA SER A 205 -16.74 -20.60 -7.44
C SER A 205 -17.78 -19.52 -7.77
N ALA A 206 -18.23 -19.49 -9.02
CA ALA A 206 -19.41 -18.72 -9.41
C ALA A 206 -20.66 -19.28 -8.71
N GLN A 207 -21.66 -18.43 -8.47
CA GLN A 207 -22.99 -18.85 -8.02
C GLN A 207 -23.75 -19.60 -9.11
#